data_AF-A0A5E8AN23-F1
#
_entry.id   AF-A0A5E8AN23-F1
#
_cell.length_a   1.000
_cell.length_b   1.000
_cell.length_c   1.000
_cell.angle_alpha   90.00
_cell.angle_beta   90.00
_cell.angle_gamma   90.00
#
_symmetry.space_group_name_H-M   'P 1'
#
loop_
_entity.id
_entity.type
_entity.pdbx_description
1 polymer ?
#
loop_
_entity_poly.entity_id
_entity_poly.type
_entity_poly.pdbx_seq_one_letter_code
_entity_poly.pdbx_strand_id
1 'polypeptide(L)'
;MPMMKKTIGLSLLVVLCEYAIYVWSGDVSPEPGIYFQLAARYSARVSFLLFAGILCWTGIRGLKHIYAEEQRRQLFVSLLFLLALNHLIHFYFLAMNFETRGMELREFKNLPGAVAYIVLTLSPFFLWNKKELTRSRYQIIISGFALVTALFIGTYVKRSLQNLEIPMSNYLIVGNLAILTSLVIINIFRIRSEKNLK
;
A
#
# COMPACT_ATOMS: atom_id res chain seq x y z
N MET A 1 -3.61 -15.37 -21.02
CA MET A 1 -4.53 -14.28 -21.43
C MET A 1 -5.66 -13.92 -20.46
N PRO A 2 -6.35 -14.83 -19.75
CA PRO A 2 -7.51 -14.43 -18.93
C PRO A 2 -7.13 -13.52 -17.75
N MET A 3 -5.96 -13.73 -17.13
CA MET A 3 -5.54 -12.93 -15.98
C MET A 3 -5.25 -11.47 -16.35
N MET A 4 -4.60 -11.22 -17.50
CA MET A 4 -4.31 -9.86 -17.97
C MET A 4 -5.59 -9.03 -18.18
N LYS A 5 -6.64 -9.63 -18.75
CA LYS A 5 -7.95 -8.97 -18.88
C LYS A 5 -8.56 -8.62 -17.50
N LYS A 6 -8.45 -9.52 -16.52
CA LYS A 6 -8.90 -9.26 -15.15
C LYS A 6 -8.10 -8.14 -14.49
N THR A 7 -6.77 -8.14 -14.65
CA THR A 7 -5.90 -7.08 -14.11
C THR A 7 -6.27 -5.72 -14.71
N ILE A 8 -6.50 -5.62 -16.02
CA ILE A 8 -6.95 -4.37 -16.66
C ILE A 8 -8.28 -3.91 -16.09
N GLY A 9 -9.27 -4.81 -15.97
CA GLY A 9 -10.57 -4.47 -15.38
C GLY A 9 -10.46 -3.96 -13.94
N LEU A 10 -9.64 -4.62 -13.11
CA LEU A 10 -9.39 -4.18 -11.74
C LEU A 10 -8.60 -2.86 -11.69
N SER A 11 -7.67 -2.62 -12.62
CA SER A 11 -6.96 -1.35 -12.74
C SER A 11 -7.90 -0.21 -13.08
N LEU A 12 -8.84 -0.42 -14.01
CA LEU A 12 -9.89 0.56 -14.31
C LEU A 12 -10.75 0.85 -13.07
N LEU A 13 -11.11 -0.18 -12.30
CA LEU A 13 -11.85 0.01 -11.06
C LEU A 13 -11.08 0.85 -10.03
N VAL A 14 -9.78 0.62 -9.87
CA VAL A 14 -8.91 1.44 -8.99
C VAL A 14 -8.89 2.89 -9.47
N VAL A 15 -8.70 3.13 -10.78
CA VAL A 15 -8.69 4.49 -11.34
C VAL A 15 -10.03 5.19 -11.13
N LEU A 16 -11.15 4.50 -11.35
CA LEU A 16 -12.49 5.05 -11.12
C LEU A 16 -12.74 5.37 -9.64
N CYS A 17 -12.27 4.50 -8.73
CA CYS A 17 -12.36 4.74 -7.29
C CYS A 17 -11.56 5.99 -6.88
N GLU A 18 -10.33 6.13 -7.39
CA GLU A 18 -9.50 7.30 -7.13
C GLU A 18 -10.08 8.59 -7.75
N TYR A 19 -10.67 8.49 -8.94
CA TYR A 19 -11.39 9.60 -9.56
C TYR A 19 -12.61 10.03 -8.73
N ALA A 20 -13.37 9.07 -8.19
CA ALA A 20 -14.48 9.37 -7.30
C ALA A 20 -14.01 10.06 -6.01
N ILE A 21 -12.89 9.63 -5.43
CA ILE A 21 -12.25 10.30 -4.28
C ILE A 21 -11.84 11.73 -4.65
N TYR A 22 -11.28 11.93 -5.84
CA TYR A 22 -10.89 13.23 -6.35
C TYR A 22 -12.09 14.16 -6.57
N VAL A 23 -13.20 13.69 -7.16
CA VAL A 23 -14.39 14.53 -7.33
C VAL A 23 -15.01 14.86 -5.97
N TRP A 24 -15.24 13.85 -5.13
CA TRP A 24 -15.86 14.04 -3.82
C TRP A 24 -15.05 14.99 -2.92
N SER A 25 -13.72 14.92 -2.96
CA SER A 25 -12.88 15.81 -2.15
C SER A 25 -13.01 17.28 -2.60
N GLY A 26 -13.25 17.53 -3.90
CA GLY A 26 -13.47 18.87 -4.44
C GLY A 26 -14.85 19.42 -4.09
N ASP A 27 -15.86 18.55 -4.04
CA ASP A 27 -17.20 18.90 -3.59
C ASP A 27 -17.22 19.27 -2.10
N VAL A 28 -16.42 18.59 -1.27
CA VAL A 28 -16.31 18.86 0.17
C VAL A 28 -15.58 20.18 0.45
N SER A 29 -14.53 20.48 -0.31
CA SER A 29 -13.79 21.74 -0.16
C SER A 29 -13.23 22.20 -1.50
N PRO A 30 -13.64 23.38 -2.00
CA PRO A 30 -13.09 23.93 -3.23
C PRO A 30 -11.70 24.57 -3.05
N GLU A 31 -11.21 24.70 -1.81
CA GLU A 31 -9.89 25.27 -1.55
C GLU A 31 -8.79 24.25 -1.92
N PRO A 32 -7.89 24.54 -2.88
CA PRO A 32 -6.98 23.54 -3.46
C PRO A 32 -6.10 22.81 -2.44
N GLY A 33 -5.63 23.50 -1.40
CA GLY A 33 -4.77 22.93 -0.37
C GLY A 33 -5.51 21.90 0.48
N ILE A 34 -6.73 22.18 0.94
CA ILE A 34 -7.58 21.20 1.64
C ILE A 34 -8.06 20.10 0.69
N TYR A 35 -8.41 20.47 -0.54
CA TYR A 35 -8.87 19.56 -1.57
C TYR A 35 -7.90 18.39 -1.82
N PHE A 36 -6.66 18.70 -2.21
CA PHE A 36 -5.65 17.68 -2.48
C PHE A 36 -5.23 16.95 -1.20
N GLN A 37 -5.29 17.61 -0.04
CA GLN A 37 -5.05 16.96 1.24
C GLN A 37 -6.09 15.86 1.52
N LEU A 38 -7.38 16.13 1.28
CA LEU A 38 -8.46 15.14 1.43
C LEU A 38 -8.29 14.00 0.42
N ALA A 39 -8.07 14.30 -0.86
CA ALA A 39 -7.86 13.29 -1.89
C ALA A 39 -6.70 12.35 -1.54
N ALA A 40 -5.55 12.92 -1.15
CA ALA A 40 -4.39 12.15 -0.71
C ALA A 40 -4.71 11.25 0.51
N ARG A 41 -5.48 11.74 1.48
CA ARG A 41 -5.83 10.98 2.69
C ARG A 41 -6.74 9.79 2.40
N TYR A 42 -7.77 9.97 1.58
CA TYR A 42 -8.69 8.88 1.26
C TYR A 42 -8.03 7.88 0.31
N SER A 43 -7.23 8.35 -0.65
CA SER A 43 -6.37 7.50 -1.49
C SER A 43 -5.40 6.65 -0.64
N ALA A 44 -4.77 7.23 0.39
CA ALA A 44 -3.93 6.48 1.33
C ALA A 44 -4.68 5.39 2.11
N ARG A 45 -6.00 5.56 2.34
CA ARG A 45 -6.83 4.52 2.97
C ARG A 45 -7.12 3.37 1.99
N VAL A 46 -7.33 3.66 0.71
CA VAL A 46 -7.45 2.62 -0.33
C VAL A 46 -6.15 1.81 -0.41
N SER A 47 -5.01 2.51 -0.46
CA SER A 47 -3.66 1.92 -0.35
C SER A 47 -3.53 0.99 0.87
N PHE A 48 -3.95 1.47 2.04
CA PHE A 48 -3.93 0.67 3.28
C PHE A 48 -4.78 -0.60 3.16
N LEU A 49 -6.00 -0.50 2.64
CA LEU A 49 -6.90 -1.66 2.50
C LEU A 49 -6.33 -2.70 1.53
N LEU A 50 -5.82 -2.27 0.38
CA LEU A 50 -5.16 -3.15 -0.59
C LEU A 50 -3.95 -3.85 0.04
N PHE A 51 -3.08 -3.09 0.71
CA PHE A 51 -1.89 -3.62 1.36
C PHE A 51 -2.23 -4.59 2.51
N ALA A 52 -3.20 -4.24 3.37
CA ALA A 52 -3.68 -5.09 4.44
C ALA A 52 -4.29 -6.39 3.91
N GLY A 53 -5.03 -6.34 2.79
CA GLY A 53 -5.54 -7.51 2.10
C GLY A 53 -4.43 -8.44 1.59
N ILE A 54 -3.38 -7.87 0.98
CA ILE A 54 -2.19 -8.62 0.54
C ILE A 54 -1.50 -9.28 1.73
N LEU A 55 -1.23 -8.53 2.82
CA LEU A 55 -0.63 -9.06 4.03
C LEU A 55 -1.47 -10.15 4.69
N CYS A 56 -2.79 -10.00 4.70
CA CYS A 56 -3.72 -10.98 5.24
C CYS A 56 -3.61 -12.28 4.42
N TRP A 57 -3.67 -12.16 3.09
CA TRP A 57 -3.59 -13.32 2.21
C TRP A 57 -2.24 -14.03 2.32
N THR A 58 -1.13 -13.29 2.37
CA THR A 58 0.21 -13.86 2.53
C THR A 58 0.41 -14.48 3.90
N GLY A 59 -0.16 -13.89 4.96
CA GLY A 59 -0.11 -14.45 6.30
C GLY A 59 -0.91 -15.75 6.43
N ILE A 60 -2.12 -15.80 5.85
CA ILE A 60 -2.98 -16.98 5.90
C ILE A 60 -2.43 -18.10 5.01
N ARG A 61 -2.02 -17.81 3.77
CA ARG A 61 -1.62 -18.86 2.82
C ARG A 61 -0.13 -19.15 2.80
N GLY A 62 0.72 -18.17 3.05
CA GLY A 62 2.17 -18.28 2.87
C GLY A 62 2.62 -17.98 1.44
N LEU A 63 3.80 -17.38 1.30
CA LEU A 63 4.36 -17.04 -0.01
C LEU A 63 4.77 -18.29 -0.80
N LYS A 64 5.24 -19.36 -0.13
CA LYS A 64 5.61 -20.62 -0.82
C LYS A 64 4.40 -21.22 -1.52
N HIS A 65 3.25 -21.27 -0.85
CA HIS A 65 2.02 -21.80 -1.43
C HIS A 65 1.39 -20.88 -2.49
N ILE A 66 1.57 -19.56 -2.36
CA ILE A 66 1.15 -18.61 -3.41
C ILE A 66 1.97 -18.81 -4.68
N TYR A 67 3.29 -19.01 -4.56
CA TYR A 67 4.18 -19.20 -5.70
C TYR A 67 4.17 -20.63 -6.28
N ALA A 68 3.66 -21.61 -5.54
CA ALA A 68 3.52 -22.98 -6.03
C ALA A 68 2.48 -23.10 -7.17
N GLU A 69 1.51 -22.20 -7.24
CA GLU A 69 0.46 -22.20 -8.26
C GLU A 69 0.53 -20.93 -9.11
N GLU A 70 0.73 -21.08 -10.43
CA GLU A 70 0.90 -19.95 -11.36
C GLU A 70 -0.27 -18.97 -11.32
N GLN A 71 -1.51 -19.45 -11.17
CA GLN A 71 -2.68 -18.57 -11.06
C GLN A 71 -2.65 -17.70 -9.80
N ARG A 72 -2.22 -18.26 -8.65
CA ARG A 72 -2.10 -17.52 -7.39
C ARG A 72 -0.94 -16.54 -7.44
N ARG A 73 0.20 -16.94 -8.02
CA ARG A 73 1.34 -16.04 -8.27
C ARG A 73 0.92 -14.85 -9.12
N GLN A 74 0.24 -15.09 -10.25
CA GLN A 74 -0.23 -14.01 -11.12
C GLN A 74 -1.23 -13.09 -10.43
N LEU A 75 -2.13 -13.63 -9.61
CA LEU A 75 -3.05 -12.83 -8.80
C LEU A 75 -2.29 -11.98 -7.77
N PHE A 76 -1.31 -12.56 -7.06
CA PHE A 76 -0.46 -11.84 -6.11
C PHE A 76 0.27 -10.67 -6.76
N VAL A 77 0.94 -10.91 -7.89
CA VAL A 77 1.62 -9.84 -8.62
C VAL A 77 0.63 -8.81 -9.17
N SER A 78 -0.56 -9.23 -9.60
CA SER A 78 -1.61 -8.30 -10.03
C SER A 78 -2.08 -7.41 -8.88
N LEU A 79 -2.26 -7.95 -7.66
CA LEU A 79 -2.59 -7.15 -6.49
C LEU A 79 -1.49 -6.15 -6.14
N LEU A 80 -0.22 -6.54 -6.23
CA LEU A 80 0.91 -5.61 -6.08
C LEU A 80 0.89 -4.52 -7.16
N PHE A 81 0.52 -4.86 -8.39
CA PHE A 81 0.36 -3.89 -9.47
C PHE A 81 -0.78 -2.90 -9.20
N LEU A 82 -1.92 -3.36 -8.69
CA LEU A 82 -3.02 -2.48 -8.28
C LEU A 82 -2.61 -1.56 -7.14
N LEU A 83 -1.86 -2.07 -6.15
CA LEU A 83 -1.31 -1.26 -5.06
C LEU A 83 -0.32 -0.21 -5.59
N ALA A 84 0.54 -0.57 -6.54
CA ALA A 84 1.48 0.34 -7.19
C ALA A 84 0.74 1.43 -7.98
N LEU A 85 -0.27 1.07 -8.78
CA LEU A 85 -1.10 2.02 -9.53
C LEU A 85 -1.82 2.99 -8.59
N ASN A 86 -2.40 2.47 -7.51
CA ASN A 86 -3.03 3.29 -6.48
C ASN A 86 -2.03 4.27 -5.84
N HIS A 87 -0.82 3.79 -5.50
CA HIS A 87 0.23 4.64 -4.95
C HIS A 87 0.69 5.74 -5.93
N LEU A 88 0.77 5.46 -7.24
CA LEU A 88 1.05 6.47 -8.28
C LEU A 88 0.07 7.63 -8.25
N ILE A 89 -1.23 7.31 -8.16
CA ILE A 89 -2.27 8.34 -8.08
C ILE A 89 -2.22 9.05 -6.71
N HIS A 90 -2.03 8.32 -5.63
CA HIS A 90 -1.87 8.88 -4.28
C HIS A 90 -0.73 9.92 -4.23
N PHE A 91 0.42 9.61 -4.84
CA PHE A 91 1.56 10.52 -4.88
C PHE A 91 1.29 11.76 -5.71
N TYR A 92 0.53 11.65 -6.80
CA TYR A 92 0.07 12.83 -7.51
C TYR A 92 -0.74 13.75 -6.58
N PHE A 93 -1.72 13.23 -5.84
CA PHE A 93 -2.48 14.04 -4.87
C PHE A 93 -1.59 14.64 -3.78
N LEU A 94 -0.62 13.86 -3.28
CA LEU A 94 0.33 14.34 -2.28
C LEU A 94 1.21 15.47 -2.83
N ALA A 95 1.74 15.32 -4.05
CA ALA A 95 2.58 16.30 -4.70
C ALA A 95 1.83 17.62 -4.94
N MET A 96 0.60 17.54 -5.46
CA MET A 96 -0.25 18.72 -5.65
C MET A 96 -0.61 19.40 -4.32
N ASN A 97 -0.84 18.64 -3.24
CA ASN A 97 -1.05 19.20 -1.90
C ASN A 97 0.19 19.95 -1.38
N PHE A 98 1.40 19.46 -1.67
CA PHE A 98 2.63 20.15 -1.30
C PHE A 98 2.81 21.44 -2.10
N GLU A 99 2.62 21.36 -3.43
CA GLU A 99 2.73 22.49 -4.33
C GLU A 99 1.74 23.61 -3.97
N THR A 100 0.45 23.27 -3.80
CA THR A 100 -0.61 24.24 -3.48
C THR A 100 -0.45 24.92 -2.12
N ARG A 101 0.28 24.29 -1.19
CA ARG A 101 0.58 24.83 0.14
C ARG A 101 1.99 25.43 0.26
N GLY A 102 2.75 25.51 -0.84
CA GLY A 102 4.12 26.02 -0.84
C GLY A 102 5.09 25.21 0.05
N MET A 103 4.82 23.92 0.25
CA MET A 103 5.66 23.02 1.04
C MET A 103 6.68 22.29 0.17
N GLU A 104 7.88 22.04 0.70
CA GLU A 104 8.91 21.29 -0.03
C GLU A 104 8.76 19.78 0.12
N LEU A 105 8.62 19.07 -1.00
CA LEU A 105 8.55 17.61 -1.00
C LEU A 105 9.91 16.96 -0.70
N ARG A 106 11.02 17.65 -1.03
CA ARG A 106 12.40 17.14 -1.02
C ARG A 106 13.12 17.27 0.33
N GLU A 107 12.38 17.26 1.43
CA GLU A 107 13.00 17.28 2.75
C GLU A 107 13.52 15.90 3.16
N PHE A 108 14.68 15.84 3.83
CA PHE A 108 15.31 14.58 4.26
C PHE A 108 14.37 13.73 5.15
N LYS A 109 13.49 14.37 5.92
CA LYS A 109 12.46 13.70 6.74
C LYS A 109 11.50 12.81 5.92
N ASN A 110 11.40 13.02 4.61
CA ASN A 110 10.54 12.27 3.71
C ASN A 110 11.26 11.07 3.04
N LEU A 111 12.59 10.91 3.25
CA LEU A 111 13.39 9.88 2.60
C LEU A 111 12.88 8.45 2.83
N PRO A 112 12.50 8.03 4.07
CA PRO A 112 11.97 6.68 4.28
C PRO A 112 10.69 6.41 3.47
N GLY A 113 9.81 7.42 3.36
CA GLY A 113 8.61 7.37 2.55
C GLY A 113 8.92 7.19 1.06
N ALA A 114 9.87 7.97 0.54
CA ALA A 114 10.32 7.86 -0.85
C ALA A 114 10.90 6.47 -1.17
N VAL A 115 11.71 5.90 -0.26
CA VAL A 115 12.27 4.55 -0.44
C VAL A 115 11.17 3.50 -0.54
N ALA A 116 10.22 3.50 0.40
CA ALA A 116 9.11 2.54 0.35
C ALA A 116 8.21 2.74 -0.87
N TYR A 117 8.05 3.98 -1.30
CA TYR A 117 7.32 4.31 -2.50
C TYR A 117 7.93 3.66 -3.75
N ILE A 118 9.25 3.75 -3.90
CA ILE A 118 10.00 3.08 -4.98
C ILE A 118 9.85 1.56 -4.86
N VAL A 119 10.02 1.00 -3.66
CA VAL A 119 9.87 -0.44 -3.42
C VAL A 119 8.49 -0.94 -3.84
N LEU A 120 7.42 -0.27 -3.40
CA LEU A 120 6.05 -0.64 -3.75
C LEU A 120 5.79 -0.53 -5.25
N THR A 121 6.11 0.62 -5.84
CA THR A 121 5.80 0.92 -7.24
C THR A 121 6.54 0.00 -8.21
N LEU A 122 7.80 -0.31 -7.92
CA LEU A 122 8.61 -1.15 -8.81
C LEU A 122 8.44 -2.65 -8.55
N SER A 123 8.00 -3.06 -7.35
CA SER A 123 7.84 -4.49 -7.00
C SER A 123 7.06 -5.34 -8.01
N PRO A 124 5.88 -4.93 -8.56
CA PRO A 124 5.17 -5.76 -9.52
C PRO A 124 5.97 -6.00 -10.80
N PHE A 125 6.74 -5.01 -11.28
CA PHE A 125 7.56 -5.12 -12.49
C PHE A 125 8.73 -6.08 -12.28
N PHE A 126 9.38 -6.02 -11.11
CA PHE A 126 10.45 -6.96 -10.75
C PHE A 126 9.95 -8.40 -10.62
N LEU A 127 8.70 -8.61 -10.22
CA LEU A 127 8.12 -9.93 -9.96
C LEU A 127 7.31 -10.51 -11.15
N TRP A 128 6.91 -9.69 -12.13
CA TRP A 128 5.99 -10.06 -13.21
C TRP A 128 6.36 -11.37 -13.91
N ASN A 129 7.61 -11.46 -14.35
CA ASN A 129 8.13 -12.59 -15.12
C ASN A 129 8.87 -13.63 -14.26
N LYS A 130 8.90 -13.48 -12.94
CA LYS A 130 9.62 -14.39 -12.04
C LYS A 130 8.67 -15.47 -11.52
N LYS A 131 8.77 -16.67 -12.10
CA LYS A 131 7.91 -17.81 -11.77
C LYS A 131 8.27 -18.46 -10.42
N GLU A 132 9.55 -18.57 -10.12
CA GLU A 132 10.01 -19.26 -8.92
C GLU A 132 10.17 -18.32 -7.71
N LEU A 133 10.10 -18.88 -6.51
CA LEU A 133 10.36 -18.16 -5.26
C LEU A 133 11.74 -18.55 -4.70
N THR A 134 12.80 -17.91 -5.18
CA THR A 134 14.14 -18.11 -4.61
C THR A 134 14.24 -17.51 -3.22
N ARG A 135 15.20 -17.98 -2.40
CA ARG A 135 15.43 -17.45 -1.04
C ARG A 135 15.64 -15.93 -1.03
N SER A 136 16.39 -15.38 -1.99
CA SER A 136 16.60 -13.94 -2.12
C SER A 136 15.30 -13.19 -2.44
N ARG A 137 14.49 -13.69 -3.39
CA ARG A 137 13.18 -13.08 -3.71
C ARG A 137 12.23 -13.10 -2.51
N TYR A 138 12.18 -14.22 -1.79
CA TYR A 138 11.41 -14.34 -0.56
C TYR A 138 11.83 -13.26 0.45
N GLN A 139 13.13 -13.12 0.71
CA GLN A 139 13.64 -12.12 1.64
C GLN A 139 13.30 -10.69 1.19
N ILE A 140 13.47 -10.37 -0.09
CA ILE A 140 13.14 -9.05 -0.65
C ILE A 140 11.65 -8.73 -0.44
N ILE A 141 10.75 -9.67 -0.75
CA ILE A 141 9.30 -9.46 -0.58
C ILE A 141 8.96 -9.22 0.89
N ILE A 142 9.45 -10.07 1.79
CA ILE A 142 9.17 -9.97 3.23
C ILE A 142 9.76 -8.68 3.82
N SER A 143 10.99 -8.30 3.45
CA SER A 143 11.60 -7.05 3.88
C SER A 143 10.85 -5.84 3.35
N GLY A 144 10.38 -5.87 2.10
CA GLY A 144 9.53 -4.82 1.54
C GLY A 144 8.22 -4.67 2.30
N PHE A 145 7.54 -5.79 2.62
CA PHE A 145 6.34 -5.78 3.45
C PHE A 145 6.59 -5.24 4.86
N ALA A 146 7.70 -5.63 5.50
CA ALA A 146 8.07 -5.12 6.81
C ALA A 146 8.31 -3.59 6.78
N LEU A 147 9.03 -3.10 5.77
CA LEU A 147 9.28 -1.66 5.58
C LEU A 147 7.97 -0.87 5.43
N VAL A 148 7.10 -1.30 4.51
CA VAL A 148 5.82 -0.62 4.26
C VAL A 148 4.91 -0.66 5.48
N THR A 149 4.87 -1.80 6.19
CA THR A 149 4.11 -1.93 7.43
C THR A 149 4.62 -0.98 8.52
N ALA A 150 5.93 -0.89 8.69
CA ALA A 150 6.54 0.02 9.65
C ALA A 150 6.19 1.49 9.36
N LEU A 151 6.15 1.88 8.07
CA LEU A 151 5.75 3.23 7.68
C LEU A 151 4.27 3.51 7.92
N PHE A 152 3.37 2.55 7.66
CA PHE A 152 1.96 2.73 8.02
C PHE A 152 1.78 2.87 9.54
N ILE A 153 2.43 2.02 10.34
CA ILE A 153 2.41 2.12 11.81
C ILE A 153 2.94 3.49 12.24
N GLY A 154 4.11 3.90 11.76
CA GLY A 154 4.71 5.20 12.08
C GLY A 154 3.82 6.37 11.67
N THR A 155 3.13 6.26 10.53
CA THR A 155 2.16 7.27 10.09
C THR A 155 0.98 7.36 11.06
N TYR A 156 0.38 6.25 11.48
CA TYR A 156 -0.75 6.26 12.42
C TYR A 156 -0.34 6.74 13.82
N VAL A 157 0.83 6.34 14.33
CA VAL A 157 1.37 6.82 15.60
C VAL A 157 1.67 8.32 15.54
N LYS A 158 2.32 8.80 14.47
CA LYS A 158 2.55 10.23 14.29
C LYS A 158 1.23 11.01 14.30
N ARG A 159 0.20 10.49 13.64
CA ARG A 159 -1.13 11.11 13.62
C ARG A 159 -1.83 11.13 14.98
N SER A 160 -1.65 10.11 15.82
CA SER A 160 -2.23 10.14 17.18
C SER A 160 -1.56 11.17 18.10
N LEU A 161 -0.34 11.61 17.76
CA LEU A 161 0.44 12.56 18.56
C LEU A 161 0.33 14.01 18.06
N GLN A 162 -0.24 14.24 16.88
CA GLN A 162 -0.27 15.56 16.24
C GLN A 162 -1.67 16.16 16.21
N ASN A 163 -1.76 17.46 16.49
CA ASN A 163 -2.95 18.27 16.24
C ASN A 163 -3.01 18.62 14.76
N LEU A 164 -3.70 17.79 13.98
CA LEU A 164 -3.86 17.98 12.54
C LEU A 164 -5.06 18.87 12.24
N GLU A 165 -4.90 19.76 11.25
CA GLU A 165 -5.96 20.62 10.71
C GLU A 165 -7.24 19.84 10.38
N ILE A 166 -7.09 18.66 9.76
CA ILE A 166 -8.17 17.71 9.58
C ILE A 166 -7.82 16.48 10.44
N PRO A 167 -8.49 16.25 11.58
CA PRO A 167 -8.20 15.10 12.43
C PRO A 167 -8.74 13.80 11.83
N MET A 168 -8.17 12.68 12.28
CA MET A 168 -8.73 11.35 12.05
C MET A 168 -9.30 10.85 13.38
N SER A 169 -10.46 10.20 13.36
CA SER A 169 -11.05 9.62 14.56
C SER A 169 -10.07 8.67 15.26
N ASN A 170 -9.91 8.81 16.58
CA ASN A 170 -9.04 7.95 17.37
C ASN A 170 -9.39 6.46 17.22
N TYR A 171 -10.68 6.14 17.07
CA TYR A 171 -11.13 4.76 16.83
C TYR A 171 -10.57 4.19 15.52
N LEU A 172 -10.49 4.99 14.45
CA LEU A 172 -9.92 4.56 13.19
C LEU A 172 -8.41 4.36 13.29
N ILE A 173 -7.71 5.24 14.01
CA ILE A 173 -6.26 5.11 14.23
C ILE A 173 -5.97 3.81 15.01
N VAL A 174 -6.65 3.61 16.14
CA VAL A 174 -6.47 2.42 16.99
C VAL A 174 -6.86 1.15 16.24
N GLY A 175 -7.98 1.16 15.51
CA GLY A 175 -8.42 0.02 14.70
C GLY A 175 -7.40 -0.37 13.62
N ASN A 176 -6.85 0.62 12.89
CA ASN A 176 -5.84 0.35 11.86
C ASN A 176 -4.53 -0.17 12.45
N LEU A 177 -4.10 0.36 13.61
CA LEU A 177 -2.93 -0.15 14.32
C LEU A 177 -3.13 -1.58 14.81
N ALA A 178 -4.31 -1.90 15.34
CA ALA A 178 -4.66 -3.25 15.76
C ALA A 178 -4.60 -4.22 14.57
N ILE A 179 -5.22 -3.86 13.43
CA ILE A 179 -5.19 -4.65 12.19
C ILE A 179 -3.75 -4.91 11.75
N LEU A 180 -2.91 -3.87 11.63
CA LEU A 180 -1.51 -4.04 11.21
C LEU A 180 -0.73 -4.94 12.17
N THR A 181 -0.93 -4.76 13.47
CA THR A 181 -0.24 -5.56 14.49
C THR A 181 -0.62 -7.03 14.37
N SER A 182 -1.91 -7.33 14.24
CA SER A 182 -2.39 -8.70 14.00
C SER A 182 -1.82 -9.30 12.70
N LEU A 183 -1.79 -8.52 11.62
CA LEU A 183 -1.23 -8.98 10.34
C LEU A 183 0.28 -9.25 10.41
N VAL A 184 1.04 -8.44 11.14
CA VAL A 184 2.47 -8.69 11.42
C VAL A 184 2.63 -10.00 12.17
N ILE A 185 1.86 -10.21 13.24
CA ILE A 185 1.91 -11.44 14.05
C ILE A 185 1.62 -12.67 13.18
N ILE A 186 0.54 -12.65 12.40
CA ILE A 186 0.16 -13.76 11.52
C ILE A 186 1.29 -14.04 10.50
N ASN A 187 1.86 -13.01 9.89
CA ASN A 187 2.96 -13.19 8.92
C ASN A 187 4.24 -13.72 9.60
N ILE A 188 4.57 -13.30 10.82
CA ILE A 188 5.71 -13.85 11.57
C ILE A 188 5.53 -15.35 11.82
N PHE A 189 4.35 -15.78 12.28
CA PHE A 189 4.06 -17.20 12.46
C PHE A 189 4.15 -17.97 11.15
N ARG A 190 3.59 -17.42 10.07
CA ARG A 190 3.67 -18.03 8.74
C ARG A 190 5.11 -18.19 8.26
N ILE A 191 5.92 -17.14 8.33
CA ILE A 191 7.35 -17.17 7.92
C ILE A 191 8.12 -18.23 8.72
N ARG A 192 7.85 -18.36 10.03
CA ARG A 192 8.47 -19.40 10.86
C ARG A 192 8.07 -20.81 10.41
N SER A 193 6.79 -21.04 10.12
CA SER A 193 6.31 -22.32 9.62
C SER A 193 6.92 -22.69 8.26
N GLU A 194 7.09 -21.72 7.36
CA GLU A 194 7.63 -21.96 6.02
C GLU A 194 9.13 -22.27 6.02
N LYS A 195 9.89 -21.81 7.03
CA LYS A 195 11.32 -22.17 7.18
C LYS A 195 11.53 -23.66 7.48
N ASN A 196 10.53 -24.32 8.07
CA ASN A 196 10.61 -25.73 8.44
C ASN A 196 10.22 -26.68 7.30
N LEU A 197 9.65 -26.15 6.22
CA LEU A 197 9.36 -26.89 4.99
C LEU A 197 10.60 -26.84 4.09
N LYS A 198 11.36 -27.94 4.06
CA LYS A 198 12.55 -28.11 3.19
C LYS A 198 12.17 -27.97 1.71
#